data_AF-A0A2C6A806-F1
#
_entry.id   AF-A0A2C6A806-F1
#
_cell.length_a   1.000
_cell.length_b   1.000
_cell.length_c   1.000
_cell.angle_alpha   90.00
_cell.angle_beta   90.00
_cell.angle_gamma   90.00
#
_symmetry.space_group_name_H-M   'P 1'
#
loop_
_entity.id
_entity.type
_entity.pdbx_description
1 polymer ?
#
loop_
_entity_poly.entity_id
_entity_poly.type
_entity_poly.pdbx_seq_one_letter_code
_entity_poly.pdbx_strand_id
1 'polypeptide(L)'
;MRADDVLSMASRSAPLGPPAASYPVADYGLVAPLTESGFVVDAVRIELLGFKPAEATATSIETTTPLPPPFDATVQFAIDGLSWPLRLAFDVDFVAAWPCARGPHPLFFDYVFRRVRVDELVAVRDWARRLYGPSPPDDLAAGDEEVLVVEAFGVRDNEVLARAWCAHWGLSAVVADITNTCMACAIREAYAATLTVVILVDDRLCGEPEDG
;
A
#
# COMPACT_ATOMS: atom_id res chain seq x y z
N MET A 1 -7.65 -2.63 13.75
CA MET A 1 -7.97 -4.07 13.73
C MET A 1 -8.86 -4.40 14.93
N ARG A 2 -10.03 -5.00 14.69
CA ARG A 2 -10.95 -5.52 15.71
C ARG A 2 -10.59 -6.97 16.04
N ALA A 3 -11.08 -7.48 17.18
CA ALA A 3 -10.83 -8.88 17.56
C ALA A 3 -11.36 -9.88 16.51
N ASP A 4 -12.50 -9.56 15.87
CA ASP A 4 -13.09 -10.39 14.81
C ASP A 4 -12.21 -10.46 13.55
N ASP A 5 -11.45 -9.40 13.27
CA ASP A 5 -10.50 -9.38 12.15
C ASP A 5 -9.39 -10.42 12.36
N VAL A 6 -8.97 -10.63 13.62
CA VAL A 6 -7.93 -11.62 13.99
C VAL A 6 -8.46 -13.05 13.84
N LEU A 7 -9.72 -13.28 14.27
CA LEU A 7 -10.35 -14.60 14.17
C LEU A 7 -10.61 -15.01 12.72
N SER A 8 -10.91 -14.04 11.85
CA SER A 8 -11.18 -14.26 10.41
C SER A 8 -9.93 -14.23 9.52
N MET A 9 -8.73 -13.95 10.06
CA MET A 9 -7.50 -13.81 9.26
C MET A 9 -7.21 -15.05 8.41
N ALA A 10 -7.37 -16.24 9.00
CA ALA A 10 -7.04 -17.50 8.33
C ALA A 10 -7.97 -17.81 7.16
N SER A 11 -9.27 -17.47 7.28
CA SER A 11 -10.22 -17.68 6.18
C SER A 11 -10.05 -16.64 5.07
N ARG A 12 -9.75 -15.39 5.43
CA ARG A 12 -9.54 -14.29 4.46
C ARG A 12 -8.25 -14.43 3.66
N SER A 13 -7.24 -15.12 4.19
CA SER A 13 -5.95 -15.33 3.53
C SER A 13 -5.75 -16.75 2.99
N ALA A 14 -6.81 -17.56 2.97
CA ALA A 14 -6.75 -18.95 2.55
C ALA A 14 -6.25 -19.10 1.09
N PRO A 15 -5.15 -19.84 0.85
CA PRO A 15 -4.54 -19.95 -0.48
C PRO A 15 -5.45 -20.59 -1.53
N LEU A 16 -6.41 -21.40 -1.08
CA LEU A 16 -7.34 -22.13 -1.95
C LEU A 16 -8.71 -21.45 -2.06
N GLY A 17 -8.92 -20.33 -1.35
CA GLY A 17 -10.25 -19.78 -1.14
C GLY A 17 -11.03 -20.54 -0.05
N PRO A 18 -12.37 -20.36 0.00
CA PRO A 18 -13.23 -21.04 0.97
C PRO A 18 -13.13 -22.57 0.89
N PRO A 19 -13.37 -23.30 1.99
CA PRO A 19 -13.38 -24.76 1.97
C PRO A 19 -14.38 -25.31 0.94
N ALA A 20 -13.89 -26.09 -0.02
CA ALA A 20 -14.68 -26.69 -1.09
C ALA A 20 -14.35 -28.18 -1.28
N ALA A 21 -15.28 -28.93 -1.90
CA ALA A 21 -15.07 -30.34 -2.23
C ALA A 21 -14.04 -30.55 -3.35
N SER A 22 -13.83 -29.54 -4.18
CA SER A 22 -12.86 -29.52 -5.28
C SER A 22 -12.33 -28.11 -5.48
N TYR A 23 -11.08 -27.99 -5.96
CA TYR A 23 -10.42 -26.73 -6.29
C TYR A 23 -9.99 -26.76 -7.77
N PRO A 24 -10.86 -26.34 -8.70
CA PRO A 24 -10.55 -26.31 -10.12
C PRO A 24 -9.35 -25.41 -10.42
N VAL A 25 -8.41 -25.87 -11.25
CA VAL A 25 -7.22 -25.07 -11.60
C VAL A 25 -7.59 -23.77 -12.31
N ALA A 26 -8.71 -23.73 -13.04
CA ALA A 26 -9.20 -22.55 -13.74
C ALA A 26 -9.59 -21.39 -12.80
N ASP A 27 -9.79 -21.67 -11.51
CA ASP A 27 -10.13 -20.69 -10.48
C ASP A 27 -8.89 -19.94 -9.95
N TYR A 28 -7.71 -20.26 -10.47
CA TYR A 28 -6.45 -19.72 -10.02
C TYR A 28 -5.66 -19.07 -11.15
N GLY A 29 -5.19 -17.84 -10.93
CA GLY A 29 -4.34 -17.10 -11.85
C GLY A 29 -2.93 -16.91 -11.29
N LEU A 30 -1.92 -16.95 -12.16
CA LEU A 30 -0.60 -16.41 -11.83
C LEU A 30 -0.64 -14.89 -12.05
N VAL A 31 -0.56 -14.14 -10.96
CA VAL A 31 -0.48 -12.68 -11.00
C VAL A 31 0.98 -12.24 -10.98
N ALA A 32 1.29 -11.27 -11.82
CA ALA A 32 2.62 -10.68 -11.94
C ALA A 32 2.52 -9.15 -12.01
N PRO A 33 3.57 -8.43 -11.56
CA PRO A 33 3.69 -6.99 -11.77
C PRO A 33 3.59 -6.62 -13.26
N LEU A 34 3.14 -5.40 -13.56
CA LEU A 34 3.06 -4.89 -14.93
C LEU A 34 4.45 -4.68 -15.55
N THR A 35 5.50 -4.61 -14.74
CA THR A 35 6.89 -4.35 -15.16
C THR A 35 7.52 -5.44 -16.02
N GLU A 36 6.95 -6.64 -16.11
CA GLU A 36 7.35 -7.64 -17.12
C GLU A 36 7.18 -7.11 -18.56
N SER A 37 6.46 -6.01 -18.76
CA SER A 37 6.38 -5.26 -20.03
C SER A 37 7.62 -4.37 -20.33
N GLY A 38 8.63 -4.33 -19.46
CA GLY A 38 9.85 -3.54 -19.63
C GLY A 38 9.73 -2.07 -19.22
N PHE A 39 8.65 -1.68 -18.53
CA PHE A 39 8.41 -0.30 -18.11
C PHE A 39 8.88 -0.06 -16.68
N VAL A 40 9.84 0.84 -16.48
CA VAL A 40 10.28 1.33 -15.17
C VAL A 40 9.98 2.82 -15.10
N VAL A 41 9.30 3.26 -14.03
CA VAL A 41 8.95 4.68 -13.85
C VAL A 41 10.15 5.42 -13.26
N ASP A 42 10.69 6.38 -14.01
CA ASP A 42 11.79 7.26 -13.58
C ASP A 42 11.36 8.75 -13.53
N ALA A 43 10.06 9.04 -13.58
CA ALA A 43 9.54 10.40 -13.68
C ALA A 43 9.33 11.10 -12.33
N VAL A 44 9.37 10.36 -11.22
CA VAL A 44 9.06 10.88 -9.88
C VAL A 44 10.33 11.38 -9.20
N ARG A 45 10.30 12.61 -8.68
CA ARG A 45 11.38 13.21 -7.87
C ARG A 45 10.83 13.96 -6.67
N ILE A 46 11.48 13.83 -5.52
CA ILE A 46 11.17 14.69 -4.36
C ILE A 46 11.73 16.10 -4.61
N GLU A 47 10.86 17.11 -4.62
CA GLU A 47 11.24 18.52 -4.82
C GLU A 47 11.50 19.25 -3.50
N LEU A 48 10.63 19.05 -2.51
CA LEU A 48 10.62 19.83 -1.28
C LEU A 48 10.04 19.06 -0.10
N LEU A 49 10.68 19.21 1.07
CA LEU A 49 10.15 18.81 2.37
C LEU A 49 9.75 20.07 3.14
N GLY A 50 8.51 20.11 3.62
CA GLY A 50 7.97 21.22 4.40
C GLY A 50 7.55 20.77 5.79
N PHE A 51 7.94 21.53 6.80
CA PHE A 51 7.54 21.31 8.20
C PHE A 51 6.97 22.60 8.77
N LYS A 52 5.76 22.53 9.32
CA LYS A 52 5.13 23.66 10.01
C LYS A 52 4.82 23.23 11.45
N PRO A 53 5.23 23.98 12.49
CA PRO A 53 4.85 23.67 13.86
C PRO A 53 3.32 23.54 13.97
N ALA A 54 2.84 22.41 14.48
CA ALA A 54 1.43 22.21 14.75
C ALA A 54 1.08 22.88 16.09
N GLU A 55 -0.09 23.49 16.17
CA GLU A 55 -0.56 24.06 17.43
C GLU A 55 -0.77 22.90 18.42
N ALA A 56 -0.04 22.93 19.53
CA ALA A 56 -0.11 21.89 20.55
C ALA A 56 -1.54 21.82 21.10
N THR A 57 -2.29 20.77 20.73
CA THR A 57 -3.57 20.49 21.36
C THR A 57 -3.23 19.91 22.73
N ALA A 58 -3.45 20.70 23.78
CA ALA A 58 -3.12 20.34 25.15
C ALA A 58 -3.89 19.09 25.60
N THR A 59 -3.29 17.93 25.43
CA THR A 59 -3.75 16.67 26.05
C THR A 59 -2.55 15.79 26.38
N SER A 60 -1.50 16.39 26.95
CA SER A 60 -0.35 15.64 27.46
C SER A 60 -0.65 15.17 28.88
N ILE A 61 -0.80 13.86 29.02
CA ILE A 61 -0.62 13.14 30.29
C ILE A 61 0.74 13.54 30.86
N GLU A 62 0.77 13.86 32.15
CA GLU A 62 1.97 14.29 32.90
C GLU A 62 3.12 13.28 32.70
N THR A 63 3.99 13.58 31.75
CA THR A 63 5.24 12.86 31.54
C THR A 63 6.33 13.81 32.02
N THR A 64 7.21 13.35 32.90
CA THR A 64 8.27 14.14 33.58
C THR A 64 9.35 14.69 32.64
N THR A 65 9.21 14.48 31.33
CA THR A 65 10.10 14.98 30.26
C THR A 65 9.26 15.71 29.21
N PRO A 66 9.60 16.95 28.82
CA PRO A 66 8.87 17.69 27.80
C PRO A 66 9.03 16.99 26.44
N LEU A 67 7.91 16.56 25.86
CA LEU A 67 7.87 16.01 24.50
C LEU A 67 8.12 17.14 23.48
N PRO A 68 8.88 16.92 22.40
CA PRO A 68 9.00 17.88 21.30
C PRO A 68 7.61 18.26 20.75
N PRO A 69 7.41 19.52 20.33
CA PRO A 69 6.14 19.94 19.75
C PRO A 69 5.87 19.20 18.44
N PRO A 70 4.61 18.84 18.14
CA PRO A 70 4.25 18.20 16.87
C PRO A 70 4.45 19.16 15.68
N PHE A 71 4.68 18.59 14.50
CA PHE A 71 4.82 19.32 13.24
C PHE A 71 3.88 18.74 12.18
N ASP A 72 3.24 19.62 11.41
CA ASP A 72 2.60 19.26 10.13
C ASP A 72 3.70 19.10 9.08
N ALA A 73 3.83 17.89 8.54
CA ALA A 73 4.80 17.57 7.49
C ALA A 73 4.14 17.49 6.11
N THR A 74 4.85 17.96 5.09
CA THR A 74 4.47 17.89 3.67
C THR A 74 5.65 17.45 2.83
N VAL A 75 5.40 16.60 1.84
CA VAL A 75 6.38 16.18 0.83
C VAL A 75 5.83 16.59 -0.53
N GLN A 76 6.61 17.35 -1.30
CA GLN A 76 6.25 17.75 -2.65
C GLN A 76 7.03 16.91 -3.66
N PHE A 77 6.32 16.35 -4.64
CA PHE A 77 6.90 15.53 -5.70
C PHE A 77 6.74 16.22 -7.06
N ALA A 78 7.78 16.19 -7.89
CA ALA A 78 7.68 16.40 -9.32
C ALA A 78 7.34 15.07 -9.99
N ILE A 79 6.25 15.02 -10.76
CA ILE A 79 5.86 13.89 -11.59
C ILE A 79 5.57 14.44 -12.98
N ASP A 80 6.35 14.03 -13.98
CA ASP A 80 6.26 14.55 -15.36
C ASP A 80 6.30 16.09 -15.45
N GLY A 81 7.08 16.72 -14.58
CA GLY A 81 7.21 18.19 -14.51
C GLY A 81 6.05 18.91 -13.82
N LEU A 82 5.10 18.19 -13.23
CA LEU A 82 4.03 18.74 -12.39
C LEU A 82 4.34 18.53 -10.91
N SER A 83 4.15 19.56 -10.10
CA SER A 83 4.34 19.49 -8.65
C SER A 83 3.07 19.01 -7.93
N TRP A 84 3.23 17.98 -7.10
CA TRP A 84 2.18 17.34 -6.31
C TRP A 84 2.53 17.40 -4.82
N PRO A 85 1.92 18.32 -4.05
CA PRO A 85 2.13 18.39 -2.61
C PRO A 85 1.26 17.36 -1.87
N LEU A 86 1.90 16.47 -1.12
CA LEU A 86 1.23 15.51 -0.22
C LEU A 86 1.46 15.90 1.23
N ARG A 87 0.38 16.03 1.99
CA ARG A 87 0.44 16.27 3.44
C ARG A 87 0.45 14.94 4.17
N LEU A 88 1.41 14.71 5.06
CA LEU A 88 1.47 13.52 5.92
C LEU A 88 0.51 13.71 7.11
N ALA A 89 -0.78 13.72 6.80
CA ALA A 89 -1.82 14.15 7.74
C ALA A 89 -2.20 13.07 8.77
N PHE A 90 -1.87 11.81 8.49
CA PHE A 90 -2.24 10.67 9.30
C PHE A 90 -1.02 9.87 9.71
N ASP A 91 -1.06 9.33 10.92
CA ASP A 91 -0.16 8.28 11.36
C ASP A 91 -0.68 6.95 10.79
N VAL A 92 0.17 6.27 10.01
CA VAL A 92 -0.19 5.04 9.28
C VAL A 92 0.89 4.00 9.47
N ASP A 93 0.48 2.73 9.44
CA ASP A 93 1.39 1.60 9.61
C ASP A 93 1.81 1.03 8.25
N PHE A 94 3.11 0.76 8.10
CA PHE A 94 3.66 0.02 6.98
C PHE A 94 4.13 -1.35 7.47
N VAL A 95 3.45 -2.40 7.04
CA VAL A 95 3.72 -3.78 7.46
C VAL A 95 4.53 -4.48 6.38
N ALA A 96 5.73 -4.95 6.70
CA ALA A 96 6.52 -5.72 5.76
C ALA A 96 5.85 -7.09 5.49
N ALA A 97 5.76 -7.46 4.22
CA ALA A 97 5.23 -8.74 3.81
C ALA A 97 6.18 -9.88 4.17
N TRP A 98 5.64 -11.06 4.47
CA TRP A 98 6.47 -12.21 4.80
C TRP A 98 7.08 -12.84 3.53
N PRO A 99 8.38 -13.24 3.54
CA PRO A 99 9.01 -13.86 2.40
C PRO A 99 8.35 -15.21 2.06
N CYS A 100 8.03 -15.40 0.78
CA CYS A 100 7.43 -16.63 0.29
C CYS A 100 8.48 -17.59 -0.28
N ALA A 101 8.31 -18.90 -0.09
CA ALA A 101 9.20 -19.89 -0.67
C ALA A 101 8.73 -20.29 -2.07
N ARG A 102 9.59 -20.15 -3.09
CA ARG A 102 9.37 -20.69 -4.46
C ARG A 102 8.13 -20.14 -5.17
N GLY A 103 7.89 -18.83 -5.08
CA GLY A 103 6.91 -18.15 -5.93
C GLY A 103 7.30 -18.18 -7.42
N PRO A 104 6.42 -17.69 -8.32
CA PRO A 104 5.12 -17.09 -8.04
C PRO A 104 4.05 -18.11 -7.63
N HIS A 105 3.19 -17.74 -6.69
CA HIS A 105 2.09 -18.57 -6.24
C HIS A 105 0.80 -18.21 -6.98
N PRO A 106 -0.10 -19.18 -7.22
CA PRO A 106 -1.43 -18.89 -7.74
C PRO A 106 -2.24 -18.04 -6.76
N LEU A 107 -3.07 -17.14 -7.30
CA LEU A 107 -4.07 -16.36 -6.59
C LEU A 107 -5.46 -16.85 -6.99
N PHE A 108 -6.31 -17.14 -6.01
CA PHE A 108 -7.72 -17.50 -6.21
C PHE A 108 -8.50 -16.32 -6.80
N PHE A 109 -9.41 -16.56 -7.74
CA PHE A 109 -10.09 -15.49 -8.51
C PHE A 109 -10.91 -14.51 -7.68
N ASP A 110 -11.36 -14.93 -6.50
CA ASP A 110 -12.20 -14.11 -5.60
C ASP A 110 -11.39 -13.04 -4.85
N TYR A 111 -10.04 -13.11 -4.89
CA TYR A 111 -9.19 -12.01 -4.47
C TYR A 111 -9.23 -10.89 -5.50
N VAL A 112 -10.04 -9.88 -5.23
CA VAL A 112 -10.20 -8.70 -6.09
C VAL A 112 -9.09 -7.69 -5.81
N PHE A 113 -8.34 -7.32 -6.84
CA PHE A 113 -7.29 -6.32 -6.73
C PHE A 113 -7.20 -5.45 -7.98
N ARG A 114 -6.72 -4.23 -7.78
CA ARG A 114 -6.41 -3.28 -8.84
C ARG A 114 -4.94 -2.91 -8.78
N ARG A 115 -4.25 -3.04 -9.92
CA ARG A 115 -2.87 -2.55 -10.06
C ARG A 115 -2.87 -1.08 -10.46
N VAL A 116 -1.92 -0.32 -9.92
CA VAL A 116 -1.65 1.05 -10.33
C VAL A 116 -0.15 1.28 -10.37
N ARG A 117 0.30 1.99 -11.39
CA ARG A 117 1.68 2.45 -11.47
C ARG A 117 1.87 3.66 -10.56
N VAL A 118 3.07 3.84 -10.04
CA VAL A 118 3.35 4.92 -9.09
C VAL A 118 3.12 6.33 -9.66
N ASP A 119 3.35 6.56 -10.94
CA ASP A 119 3.09 7.84 -11.62
C ASP A 119 1.59 8.15 -11.76
N GLU A 120 0.75 7.12 -11.79
CA GLU A 120 -0.71 7.26 -11.84
C GLU A 120 -1.33 7.34 -10.43
N LEU A 121 -0.56 7.08 -9.38
CA LEU A 121 -1.07 6.95 -8.01
C LEU A 121 -1.76 8.23 -7.50
N VAL A 122 -1.20 9.40 -7.83
CA VAL A 122 -1.78 10.70 -7.43
C VAL A 122 -3.15 10.98 -8.07
N ALA A 123 -3.48 10.31 -9.17
CA ALA A 123 -4.80 10.38 -9.80
C ALA A 123 -5.85 9.53 -9.06
N VAL A 124 -5.43 8.61 -8.19
CA VAL A 124 -6.33 7.81 -7.34
C VAL A 124 -6.74 8.65 -6.13
N ARG A 125 -7.96 9.21 -6.16
CA ARG A 125 -8.47 10.12 -5.12
C ARG A 125 -9.57 9.52 -4.25
N ASP A 126 -10.38 8.62 -4.81
CA ASP A 126 -11.57 8.10 -4.13
C ASP A 126 -11.31 6.81 -3.34
N TRP A 127 -10.07 6.34 -3.24
CA TRP A 127 -9.74 5.08 -2.56
C TRP A 127 -10.11 5.11 -1.07
N ALA A 128 -9.66 6.14 -0.34
CA ALA A 128 -10.00 6.30 1.07
C ALA A 128 -11.49 6.62 1.30
N ARG A 129 -12.16 7.26 0.33
CA ARG A 129 -13.59 7.55 0.42
C ARG A 129 -14.44 6.28 0.39
N ARG A 130 -13.97 5.20 -0.25
CA ARG A 130 -14.67 3.90 -0.20
C ARG A 130 -14.65 3.29 1.21
N LEU A 131 -13.61 3.56 1.99
CA LEU A 131 -13.41 2.96 3.32
C LEU A 131 -14.03 3.80 4.44
N TYR A 132 -14.06 5.12 4.29
CA TYR A 132 -14.48 6.06 5.33
C TYR A 132 -15.64 6.99 4.92
N GLY A 133 -16.15 6.84 3.69
CA GLY A 133 -17.33 7.56 3.21
C GLY A 133 -18.64 6.95 3.71
N PRO A 134 -19.76 7.68 3.62
CA PRO A 134 -21.08 7.10 3.91
C PRO A 134 -21.32 5.92 2.97
N SER A 135 -21.64 4.77 3.56
CA SER A 135 -21.87 3.50 2.86
C SER A 135 -22.96 3.68 1.77
N PRO A 136 -22.74 3.23 0.53
CA PRO A 136 -23.84 3.05 -0.41
C PRO A 136 -24.83 1.99 0.14
N PRO A 137 -26.10 1.99 -0.31
CA PRO A 137 -27.08 0.99 0.12
C PRO A 137 -26.59 -0.44 -0.15
N ASP A 138 -26.98 -1.37 0.72
CA ASP A 138 -26.46 -2.74 0.95
C ASP A 138 -26.16 -3.62 -0.29
N ASP A 139 -26.69 -3.30 -1.47
CA ASP A 139 -26.49 -4.09 -2.70
C ASP A 139 -25.12 -3.82 -3.39
N LEU A 140 -24.33 -2.84 -2.92
CA LEU A 140 -22.99 -2.49 -3.46
C LEU A 140 -21.82 -2.81 -2.50
N ALA A 141 -22.10 -3.33 -1.31
CA ALA A 141 -21.09 -3.65 -0.29
C ALA A 141 -20.11 -4.79 -0.69
N ALA A 142 -20.41 -5.51 -1.78
CA ALA A 142 -19.51 -6.53 -2.34
C ALA A 142 -18.26 -5.94 -3.03
N GLY A 143 -18.14 -4.61 -3.13
CA GLY A 143 -16.98 -3.91 -3.68
C GLY A 143 -15.95 -3.42 -2.65
N ASP A 144 -16.14 -3.70 -1.36
CA ASP A 144 -15.38 -3.06 -0.27
C ASP A 144 -14.06 -3.77 0.09
N GLU A 145 -13.79 -4.95 -0.47
CA GLU A 145 -12.56 -5.71 -0.19
C GLU A 145 -11.53 -5.67 -1.33
N GLU A 146 -11.64 -4.74 -2.27
CA GLU A 146 -10.63 -4.58 -3.34
C GLU A 146 -9.28 -4.10 -2.77
N VAL A 147 -8.17 -4.75 -3.14
CA VAL A 147 -6.81 -4.32 -2.77
C VAL A 147 -6.16 -3.50 -3.89
N LEU A 148 -5.65 -2.30 -3.57
CA LEU A 148 -4.83 -1.49 -4.48
C LEU A 148 -3.37 -1.94 -4.39
N VAL A 149 -2.85 -2.46 -5.49
CA VAL A 149 -1.46 -2.85 -5.62
C VAL A 149 -0.71 -1.75 -6.35
N VAL A 150 0.11 -1.02 -5.61
CA VAL A 150 0.96 0.07 -6.09
C VAL A 150 2.31 -0.50 -6.51
N GLU A 151 2.66 -0.35 -7.77
CA GLU A 151 3.94 -0.78 -8.32
C GLU A 151 4.97 0.36 -8.21
N ALA A 152 5.76 0.35 -7.14
CA ALA A 152 6.74 1.38 -6.80
C ALA A 152 8.18 0.99 -7.19
N PHE A 153 8.35 0.50 -8.42
CA PHE A 153 9.64 0.04 -8.95
C PHE A 153 10.42 1.17 -9.63
N GLY A 154 11.75 1.03 -9.73
CA GLY A 154 12.61 1.97 -10.43
C GLY A 154 13.43 2.81 -9.47
N VAL A 155 13.02 4.05 -9.24
CA VAL A 155 13.72 4.96 -8.31
C VAL A 155 13.20 4.85 -6.88
N ARG A 156 14.07 5.12 -5.90
CA ARG A 156 13.71 5.11 -4.46
C ARG A 156 12.55 6.06 -4.14
N ASP A 157 12.46 7.18 -4.87
CA ASP A 157 11.40 8.18 -4.70
C ASP A 157 10.00 7.61 -4.99
N ASN A 158 9.89 6.53 -5.77
CA ASN A 158 8.62 5.87 -6.06
C ASN A 158 8.02 5.25 -4.79
N GLU A 159 8.84 4.58 -3.98
CA GLU A 159 8.39 4.04 -2.70
C GLU A 159 7.99 5.16 -1.74
N VAL A 160 8.78 6.25 -1.70
CA VAL A 160 8.48 7.40 -0.85
C VAL A 160 7.16 8.06 -1.25
N LEU A 161 6.89 8.18 -2.56
CA LEU A 161 5.60 8.67 -3.08
C LEU A 161 4.44 7.77 -2.65
N ALA A 162 4.59 6.45 -2.77
CA ALA A 162 3.56 5.50 -2.36
C ALA A 162 3.26 5.60 -0.84
N ARG A 163 4.30 5.67 -0.01
CA ARG A 163 4.16 5.86 1.44
C ARG A 163 3.55 7.23 1.80
N ALA A 164 3.97 8.29 1.13
CA ALA A 164 3.43 9.63 1.34
C ALA A 164 1.95 9.72 0.95
N TRP A 165 1.55 9.06 -0.15
CA TRP A 165 0.14 8.99 -0.57
C TRP A 165 -0.71 8.23 0.46
N CYS A 166 -0.18 7.13 1.00
CA CYS A 166 -0.83 6.39 2.09
C CYS A 166 -1.04 7.27 3.34
N ALA A 167 0.01 7.96 3.80
CA ALA A 167 -0.07 8.90 4.93
C ALA A 167 -0.93 10.14 4.66
N HIS A 168 -1.11 10.51 3.38
CA HIS A 168 -2.00 11.60 2.99
C HIS A 168 -3.47 11.26 3.14
N TRP A 169 -3.83 10.02 2.83
CA TRP A 169 -5.20 9.54 2.86
C TRP A 169 -5.57 8.74 4.11
N GLY A 170 -4.60 8.45 4.99
CA GLY A 170 -4.82 7.68 6.22
C GLY A 170 -4.95 6.18 5.96
N LEU A 171 -4.19 5.67 5.00
CA LEU A 171 -4.21 4.26 4.60
C LEU A 171 -2.94 3.56 5.10
N SER A 172 -3.08 2.53 5.92
CA SER A 172 -1.99 1.60 6.23
C SER A 172 -1.78 0.64 5.06
N ALA A 173 -0.56 0.16 4.86
CA ALA A 173 -0.22 -0.65 3.69
C ALA A 173 0.72 -1.81 4.01
N VAL A 174 0.59 -2.90 3.24
CA VAL A 174 1.59 -3.97 3.19
C VAL A 174 2.69 -3.57 2.23
N VAL A 175 3.95 -3.69 2.61
CA VAL A 175 5.11 -3.43 1.75
C VAL A 175 5.76 -4.77 1.40
N ALA A 176 5.79 -5.12 0.11
CA ALA A 176 6.31 -6.38 -0.38
C ALA A 176 7.46 -6.15 -1.35
N ASP A 177 8.64 -6.65 -0.98
CA ASP A 177 9.77 -6.79 -1.89
C ASP A 177 9.52 -7.99 -2.81
N ILE A 178 9.37 -7.74 -4.11
CA ILE A 178 9.02 -8.77 -5.09
C ILE A 178 10.09 -9.85 -5.25
N THR A 179 11.32 -9.59 -4.78
CA THR A 179 12.41 -10.56 -4.82
C THR A 179 12.27 -11.63 -3.73
N ASN A 180 11.51 -11.33 -2.68
CA ASN A 180 11.31 -12.17 -1.51
C ASN A 180 9.85 -12.64 -1.37
N THR A 181 8.88 -11.82 -1.77
CA THR A 181 7.44 -12.07 -1.65
C THR A 181 6.75 -11.89 -2.99
N CYS A 182 6.11 -12.94 -3.50
CA CYS A 182 5.36 -12.83 -4.74
C CYS A 182 4.08 -12.00 -4.54
N MET A 183 3.61 -11.37 -5.62
CA MET A 183 2.42 -10.51 -5.61
C MET A 183 1.18 -11.19 -5.01
N ALA A 184 0.95 -12.48 -5.32
CA ALA A 184 -0.16 -13.24 -4.75
C ALA A 184 -0.08 -13.41 -3.22
N CYS A 185 1.13 -13.58 -2.66
CA CYS A 185 1.31 -13.60 -1.20
C CYS A 185 1.03 -12.23 -0.60
N ALA A 186 1.56 -11.16 -1.19
CA ALA A 186 1.34 -9.80 -0.70
C ALA A 186 -0.15 -9.42 -0.68
N ILE A 187 -0.90 -9.76 -1.72
CA ILE A 187 -2.36 -9.56 -1.75
C ILE A 187 -3.04 -10.33 -0.62
N ARG A 188 -2.75 -11.63 -0.47
CA ARG A 188 -3.33 -12.45 0.60
C ARG A 188 -3.01 -11.92 1.99
N GLU A 189 -1.81 -11.38 2.20
CA GLU A 189 -1.41 -10.77 3.47
C GLU A 189 -2.16 -9.46 3.73
N ALA A 190 -2.38 -8.62 2.72
CA ALA A 190 -3.25 -7.45 2.84
C ALA A 190 -4.68 -7.86 3.22
N TYR A 191 -5.21 -8.89 2.55
CA TYR A 191 -6.47 -9.51 2.91
C TYR A 191 -6.46 -10.15 4.30
N ALA A 192 -5.31 -10.61 4.84
CA ALA A 192 -5.20 -11.12 6.21
C ALA A 192 -5.18 -9.98 7.24
N ALA A 193 -4.54 -8.87 6.89
CA ALA A 193 -4.34 -7.72 7.75
C ALA A 193 -5.47 -6.68 7.71
N THR A 194 -6.53 -6.91 6.92
CA THR A 194 -7.62 -5.94 6.64
C THR A 194 -7.09 -4.64 6.02
N LEU A 195 -6.00 -4.75 5.27
CA LEU A 195 -5.37 -3.61 4.58
C LEU A 195 -5.79 -3.62 3.11
N THR A 196 -6.03 -2.44 2.56
CA THR A 196 -6.54 -2.27 1.19
C THR A 196 -5.47 -1.76 0.24
N VAL A 197 -4.23 -1.62 0.71
CA VAL A 197 -3.08 -1.15 -0.08
C VAL A 197 -1.91 -2.10 0.10
N VAL A 198 -1.32 -2.48 -1.03
CA VAL A 198 -0.04 -3.20 -1.13
C VAL A 198 0.92 -2.32 -1.94
N ILE A 199 2.10 -2.05 -1.39
CA ILE A 199 3.19 -1.38 -2.10
C ILE A 199 4.20 -2.46 -2.51
N LEU A 200 4.35 -2.68 -3.81
CA LEU A 200 5.39 -3.54 -4.35
C LEU A 200 6.65 -2.73 -4.59
N VAL A 201 7.76 -3.21 -4.05
CA VAL A 201 9.09 -2.64 -4.24
C VAL A 201 10.02 -3.69 -4.85
N ASP A 202 11.07 -3.23 -5.52
CA ASP A 202 12.16 -4.08 -5.99
C ASP A 202 13.48 -3.41 -5.61
N ASP A 203 14.09 -3.90 -4.54
CA ASP A 203 15.34 -3.36 -4.01
C ASP A 203 16.50 -3.47 -5.01
N ARG A 204 16.42 -4.34 -6.03
CA ARG A 204 17.46 -4.47 -7.06
C ARG A 204 17.41 -3.36 -8.10
N LEU A 205 16.25 -2.74 -8.29
CA LEU A 205 16.05 -1.68 -9.29
C LEU A 205 16.39 -0.30 -8.75
N CYS A 206 16.44 -0.15 -7.42
CA CYS A 206 16.92 1.04 -6.73
C CYS A 206 18.44 1.16 -6.91
N GLY A 207 18.88 1.77 -8.02
CA GLY A 207 20.29 1.84 -8.46
C GLY A 207 21.33 2.04 -7.35
N GLU A 208 22.48 1.40 -7.51
CA GLU A 208 23.67 1.69 -6.70
C GLU A 208 23.99 3.19 -6.77
N PRO A 209 24.45 3.81 -5.67
CA PRO A 209 24.90 5.19 -5.73
C PRO A 209 26.02 5.28 -6.77
N GLU A 210 25.87 6.16 -7.76
CA GLU A 210 26.99 6.60 -8.57
C GLU A 210 27.96 7.34 -7.64
N ASP A 211 28.96 6.62 -7.11
CA ASP A 211 30.06 7.19 -6.35
C ASP A 211 30.81 8.19 -7.26
N GLY A 212 30.66 9.49 -6.97
CA GLY A 212 31.36 10.60 -7.61
C GLY A 212 32.39 11.25 -6.70
#